data_AF-A0A3M1MS67-F1
#
_entry.id   AF-A0A3M1MS67-F1
#
_cell.length_a   1.000
_cell.length_b   1.000
_cell.length_c   1.000
_cell.angle_alpha   90.00
_cell.angle_beta   90.00
_cell.angle_gamma   90.00
#
_symmetry.space_group_name_H-M   'P 1'
#
loop_
_entity.id
_entity.type
_entity.pdbx_description
1 polymer ?
#
loop_
_entity_poly.entity_id
_entity_poly.type
_entity_poly.pdbx_seq_one_letter_code
_entity_poly.pdbx_strand_id
1 'polypeptide(L)'
;LVPPEEGLPAGVRAALREAGLHLVEATLPAADPARQARLEALAGADAGVAMAAAGLAATGTVVIPGEREHPQGSSLLPPVSAVILRERDIRGDLCAFLETDGAQFIHQKSSVTLVSGPSRTADIEMTLTIGVHGPGVVGVFVV
;
A
#
# COMPACT_ATOMS: atom_id res chain seq x y z
N LEU A 1 -3.58 -1.30 9.36
CA LEU A 1 -4.75 -1.26 8.44
C LEU A 1 -4.71 -2.46 7.51
N VAL A 2 -5.82 -3.19 7.28
CA VAL A 2 -5.78 -4.44 6.49
C VAL A 2 -6.98 -4.57 5.52
N PRO A 3 -6.79 -4.88 4.22
CA PRO A 3 -7.89 -5.13 3.27
C PRO A 3 -8.58 -6.50 3.52
N PRO A 4 -9.89 -6.66 3.27
CA PRO A 4 -10.64 -7.89 3.55
C PRO A 4 -10.15 -9.06 2.67
N GLU A 5 -9.85 -10.17 3.35
CA GLU A 5 -9.49 -11.56 2.96
C GLU A 5 -8.76 -11.91 1.64
N GLU A 6 -8.92 -11.21 0.52
CA GLU A 6 -8.26 -11.58 -0.75
C GLU A 6 -6.80 -11.10 -0.87
N GLY A 7 -6.37 -10.29 0.08
CA GLY A 7 -5.07 -9.65 0.05
C GLY A 7 -3.98 -10.43 0.78
N LEU A 8 -4.11 -10.54 2.11
CA LEU A 8 -3.00 -10.98 2.96
C LEU A 8 -2.76 -12.49 2.91
N PRO A 9 -1.50 -12.94 3.02
CA PRO A 9 -1.19 -14.35 3.24
C PRO A 9 -1.94 -14.90 4.46
N ALA A 10 -2.32 -16.17 4.38
CA ALA A 10 -3.01 -16.86 5.45
C ALA A 10 -2.23 -16.76 6.77
N GLY A 11 -2.93 -16.53 7.88
CA GLY A 11 -2.32 -16.43 9.21
C GLY A 11 -1.75 -15.06 9.57
N VAL A 12 -1.50 -14.15 8.62
CA VAL A 12 -0.93 -12.81 8.95
C VAL A 12 -1.86 -12.03 9.88
N ARG A 13 -3.17 -12.03 9.62
CA ARG A 13 -4.14 -11.36 10.52
C ARG A 13 -4.15 -11.97 11.92
N ALA A 14 -4.03 -13.29 12.03
CA ALA A 14 -3.99 -13.98 13.32
C ALA A 14 -2.71 -13.64 14.07
N ALA A 15 -1.56 -13.74 13.40
CA ALA A 15 -0.26 -13.41 13.97
C ALA A 15 -0.18 -11.95 14.46
N LEU A 16 -0.74 -10.99 13.72
CA LEU A 16 -0.79 -9.58 14.15
C LEU A 16 -1.65 -9.41 15.42
N ARG A 17 -2.77 -10.13 15.54
CA ARG A 17 -3.62 -10.11 16.74
C ARG A 17 -2.92 -10.77 17.94
N GLU A 18 -2.26 -11.91 17.72
CA GLU A 18 -1.49 -12.62 18.75
C GLU A 18 -0.31 -11.79 19.26
N ALA A 19 0.29 -10.96 18.39
CA ALA A 19 1.29 -9.97 18.76
C ALA A 19 0.71 -8.78 19.56
N GLY A 20 -0.60 -8.76 19.83
CA GLY A 20 -1.27 -7.71 20.60
C GLY A 20 -1.59 -6.45 19.82
N LEU A 21 -1.51 -6.48 18.47
CA LEU A 21 -1.79 -5.32 17.64
C LEU A 21 -3.29 -5.13 17.43
N HIS A 22 -3.76 -3.90 17.61
CA HIS A 22 -5.14 -3.52 17.31
C HIS A 22 -5.33 -3.35 15.80
N LEU A 23 -6.13 -4.23 15.18
CA LEU A 23 -6.39 -4.19 13.74
C LEU A 23 -7.61 -3.31 13.43
N VAL A 24 -7.39 -2.30 12.59
CA VAL A 24 -8.45 -1.47 12.00
C VAL A 24 -8.62 -1.83 10.53
N GLU A 25 -9.88 -2.00 10.10
CA GLU A 25 -10.21 -2.24 8.69
C GLU A 25 -10.17 -0.94 7.90
N ALA A 26 -9.54 -1.00 6.73
CA ALA A 26 -9.39 0.15 5.85
C ALA A 26 -10.55 0.29 4.86
N THR A 27 -11.77 0.29 5.39
CA THR A 27 -12.99 0.41 4.58
C THR A 27 -13.52 1.83 4.68
N LEU A 28 -13.64 2.51 3.54
CA LEU A 28 -14.16 3.87 3.40
C LEU A 28 -15.19 3.91 2.27
N PRO A 29 -16.46 3.56 2.55
CA PRO A 29 -17.53 3.65 1.56
C PRO A 29 -17.73 5.10 1.09
N ALA A 30 -18.06 5.30 -0.19
CA ALA A 30 -18.16 6.63 -0.79
C ALA A 30 -19.24 7.52 -0.14
N ALA A 31 -20.36 6.93 0.28
CA ALA A 31 -21.49 7.62 0.92
C ALA A 31 -21.58 7.32 2.42
N ASP A 32 -20.43 7.23 3.10
CA ASP A 32 -20.39 6.98 4.54
C ASP A 32 -20.58 8.28 5.35
N PRO A 33 -21.63 8.43 6.17
CA PRO A 33 -21.80 9.61 7.03
C PRO A 33 -20.70 9.73 8.10
N ALA A 34 -20.01 8.64 8.44
CA ALA A 34 -18.88 8.62 9.36
C ALA A 34 -17.51 8.71 8.65
N ARG A 35 -17.48 9.03 7.35
CA ARG A 35 -16.26 9.00 6.53
C ARG A 35 -15.12 9.81 7.13
N GLN A 36 -15.40 11.00 7.64
CA GLN A 36 -14.39 11.87 8.25
C GLN A 36 -13.77 11.23 9.51
N ALA A 37 -14.61 10.72 10.42
CA ALA A 37 -14.15 10.04 11.63
C ALA A 37 -13.36 8.76 11.30
N ARG A 38 -13.76 8.01 10.26
CA ARG A 38 -12.98 6.88 9.78
C ARG A 38 -11.63 7.32 9.23
N LEU A 39 -11.57 8.35 8.39
CA LEU A 39 -10.31 8.89 7.87
C LEU A 39 -9.35 9.28 9.01
N GLU A 40 -9.87 9.93 10.06
CA GLU A 40 -9.10 10.28 11.25
C GLU A 40 -8.59 9.04 11.99
N ALA A 41 -9.43 8.01 12.15
CA ALA A 41 -9.00 6.75 12.74
C ALA A 41 -7.93 6.02 11.90
N LEU A 42 -8.02 6.08 10.57
CA LEU A 42 -7.01 5.52 9.68
C LEU A 42 -5.70 6.32 9.74
N ALA A 43 -5.78 7.65 9.83
CA ALA A 43 -4.62 8.54 9.97
C ALA A 43 -3.96 8.43 11.36
N GLY A 44 -4.73 8.08 12.39
CA GLY A 44 -4.22 7.82 13.73
C GLY A 44 -3.62 6.42 13.92
N ALA A 45 -3.63 5.56 12.90
CA ALA A 45 -3.01 4.25 12.98
C ALA A 45 -1.48 4.34 12.85
N ASP A 46 -0.75 3.53 13.62
CA ASP A 46 0.72 3.51 13.57
C ASP A 46 1.27 2.93 12.26
N ALA A 47 0.56 1.95 11.69
CA ALA A 47 0.99 1.24 10.50
C ALA A 47 -0.15 0.82 9.56
N GLY A 48 0.16 0.99 8.29
CA GLY A 48 -0.59 0.53 7.14
C GLY A 48 -0.11 -0.83 6.66
N VAL A 49 -1.02 -1.72 6.24
CA VAL A 49 -0.66 -2.96 5.56
C VAL A 49 -1.40 -3.01 4.23
N ALA A 50 -0.68 -3.24 3.14
CA ALA A 50 -1.22 -3.31 1.80
C ALA A 50 -0.59 -4.46 1.01
N MET A 51 -1.33 -4.95 0.01
CA MET A 51 -0.79 -5.87 -0.97
C MET A 51 -0.32 -5.11 -2.20
N ALA A 52 0.86 -5.45 -2.69
CA ALA A 52 1.28 -5.06 -4.02
C ALA A 52 0.63 -5.99 -5.06
N ALA A 53 0.17 -5.41 -6.15
CA ALA A 53 -0.23 -6.12 -7.35
C ALA A 53 0.98 -6.57 -8.17
N ALA A 54 2.08 -5.82 -8.12
CA ALA A 54 3.34 -6.16 -8.77
C ALA A 54 4.52 -5.43 -8.12
N GLY A 55 5.72 -5.99 -8.30
CA GLY A 55 6.99 -5.32 -8.04
C GLY A 55 7.75 -5.12 -9.34
N LEU A 56 8.28 -3.93 -9.59
CA LEU A 56 9.04 -3.58 -10.80
C LEU A 56 10.52 -3.50 -10.43
N ALA A 57 11.29 -4.51 -10.85
CA ALA A 57 12.68 -4.69 -10.44
C ALA A 57 13.59 -3.54 -10.92
N ALA A 58 13.40 -3.06 -12.15
CA ALA A 58 14.25 -2.04 -12.77
C ALA A 58 14.30 -0.72 -11.98
N THR A 59 13.23 -0.38 -11.25
CA THR A 59 13.09 0.90 -10.53
C THR A 59 12.90 0.70 -9.02
N GLY A 60 12.91 -0.53 -8.53
CA GLY A 60 12.57 -0.85 -7.15
C GLY A 60 11.17 -0.35 -6.77
N THR A 61 10.20 -0.46 -7.67
CA THR A 61 8.85 0.10 -7.49
C THR A 61 7.86 -0.97 -7.08
N VAL A 62 6.91 -0.67 -6.20
CA VAL A 62 5.74 -1.51 -5.95
C VAL A 62 4.47 -0.86 -6.50
N VAL A 63 3.62 -1.68 -7.11
CA VAL A 63 2.32 -1.28 -7.66
C VAL A 63 1.25 -1.61 -6.62
N ILE A 64 0.60 -0.60 -6.06
CA ILE A 64 -0.42 -0.76 -5.01
C ILE A 64 -1.79 -0.37 -5.59
N PRO A 65 -2.74 -1.31 -5.70
CA PRO A 65 -4.08 -1.01 -6.17
C PRO A 65 -4.93 -0.35 -5.08
N GLY A 66 -5.79 0.58 -5.49
CA GLY A 66 -6.90 1.08 -4.68
C GLY A 66 -8.23 0.55 -5.20
N GLU A 67 -9.14 0.24 -4.27
CA GLU A 67 -10.52 -0.13 -4.58
C GLU A 67 -11.47 1.04 -4.28
N ARG A 68 -12.71 0.97 -4.77
CA ARG A 68 -13.70 2.04 -4.53
C ARG A 68 -14.02 2.23 -3.06
N GLU A 69 -14.14 1.13 -2.32
CA GLU A 69 -14.46 1.13 -0.88
C GLU A 69 -13.22 0.91 -0.01
N HIS A 70 -12.08 0.59 -0.62
CA HIS A 70 -10.78 0.51 0.04
C HIS A 70 -9.79 1.40 -0.72
N PRO A 71 -9.97 2.73 -0.64
CA PRO A 71 -8.97 3.63 -1.18
C PRO A 71 -7.65 3.37 -0.45
N GLN A 72 -6.54 3.78 -1.07
CA GLN A 72 -5.18 3.49 -0.60
C GLN A 72 -4.81 4.12 0.76
N GLY A 73 -5.79 4.62 1.52
CA GLY A 73 -5.62 5.08 2.89
C GLY A 73 -5.01 4.04 3.82
N SER A 74 -5.10 2.74 3.49
CA SER A 74 -4.35 1.68 4.19
C SER A 74 -2.83 1.76 4.01
N SER A 75 -2.33 2.32 2.91
CA SER A 75 -0.90 2.38 2.58
C SER A 75 -0.33 3.79 2.62
N LEU A 76 -1.17 4.84 2.61
CA LEU A 76 -0.72 6.21 2.41
C LEU A 76 -0.94 7.15 3.60
N LEU A 77 -1.85 6.82 4.53
CA LEU A 77 -2.14 7.67 5.69
C LEU A 77 -1.24 7.39 6.90
N PRO A 78 -0.99 6.11 7.28
CA PRO A 78 -0.13 5.83 8.42
C PRO A 78 1.33 6.21 8.14
N PRO A 79 2.10 6.58 9.19
CA PRO A 79 3.51 6.93 9.04
C PRO A 79 4.39 5.76 8.58
N VAL A 80 3.95 4.52 8.82
CA VAL A 80 4.60 3.30 8.36
C VAL A 80 3.70 2.56 7.38
N SER A 81 4.22 2.15 6.22
CA SER A 81 3.52 1.26 5.28
C SER A 81 4.28 -0.06 5.10
N ALA A 82 3.64 -1.15 5.49
CA ALA A 82 4.09 -2.52 5.24
C ALA A 82 3.40 -3.06 3.98
N VAL A 83 4.16 -3.21 2.91
CA VAL A 83 3.68 -3.70 1.62
C VAL A 83 4.09 -5.16 1.46
N ILE A 84 3.13 -6.04 1.21
CA ILE A 84 3.41 -7.45 0.95
C ILE A 84 3.38 -7.67 -0.56
N LEU A 85 4.45 -8.25 -1.07
CA LEU A 85 4.65 -8.53 -2.49
C LEU A 85 4.88 -10.04 -2.65
N ARG A 86 4.12 -10.69 -3.52
CA ARG A 86 4.39 -12.10 -3.82
C ARG A 86 5.56 -12.19 -4.80
N GLU A 87 6.47 -13.14 -4.58
CA GLU A 87 7.65 -13.31 -5.44
C GLU A 87 7.26 -13.48 -6.92
N ARG A 88 6.22 -14.26 -7.19
CA ARG A 88 5.70 -14.49 -8.55
C ARG A 88 5.16 -13.23 -9.25
N ASP A 89 4.87 -12.18 -8.51
CA ASP A 89 4.30 -10.92 -9.02
C ASP A 89 5.39 -9.87 -9.31
N ILE A 90 6.66 -10.26 -9.20
CA ILE A 90 7.80 -9.43 -9.64
C ILE A 90 7.87 -9.44 -11.17
N ARG A 91 8.06 -8.26 -11.75
CA ARG A 91 8.21 -7.99 -13.18
C ARG A 91 9.50 -7.20 -13.41
N GLY A 92 10.02 -7.26 -14.64
CA GLY A 92 11.23 -6.53 -15.01
C GLY A 92 11.06 -5.02 -14.86
N ASP A 93 10.02 -4.47 -15.48
CA ASP A 93 9.70 -3.04 -15.48
C ASP A 93 8.19 -2.79 -15.69
N LEU A 94 7.81 -1.52 -15.81
CA LEU A 94 6.42 -1.12 -16.03
C LEU A 94 5.88 -1.63 -17.37
N CYS A 95 6.69 -1.65 -18.44
CA CYS A 95 6.26 -2.14 -19.74
C CYS A 95 5.92 -3.64 -19.67
N ALA A 96 6.79 -4.45 -19.06
CA ALA A 96 6.56 -5.88 -18.86
C ALA A 96 5.31 -6.16 -18.01
N PHE A 97 5.02 -5.31 -17.01
CA PHE A 97 3.77 -5.38 -16.26
C PHE A 97 2.55 -5.07 -17.14
N LEU A 98 2.62 -4.00 -17.95
CA LEU A 98 1.51 -3.57 -18.80
C LEU A 98 1.23 -4.52 -19.97
N GLU A 99 2.26 -5.14 -20.54
CA GLU A 99 2.17 -6.07 -21.68
C GLU A 99 1.54 -7.42 -21.33
N THR A 100 1.46 -7.76 -20.03
CA THR A 100 0.85 -9.00 -19.55
C THR A 100 -0.60 -8.73 -19.15
N ASP A 101 -0.90 -8.73 -17.85
CA ASP A 101 -2.24 -8.52 -17.30
C ASP A 101 -2.40 -7.13 -16.66
N GLY A 102 -1.30 -6.38 -16.50
CA GLY A 102 -1.29 -5.11 -15.78
C GLY A 102 -2.19 -4.04 -16.38
N ALA A 103 -2.29 -3.94 -17.70
CA ALA A 103 -3.17 -2.94 -18.34
C ALA A 103 -4.65 -3.18 -18.01
N GLN A 104 -5.13 -4.42 -18.19
CA GLN A 104 -6.50 -4.79 -17.84
C GLN A 104 -6.74 -4.65 -16.33
N PHE A 105 -5.76 -5.02 -15.51
CA PHE A 105 -5.83 -4.86 -14.06
C PHE A 105 -6.04 -3.41 -13.66
N ILE A 106 -5.21 -2.47 -14.15
CA ILE A 106 -5.31 -1.04 -13.83
C ILE A 106 -6.70 -0.50 -14.18
N HIS A 107 -7.24 -0.87 -15.34
CA HIS A 107 -8.58 -0.41 -15.78
C HIS A 107 -9.73 -0.85 -14.85
N GLN A 108 -9.55 -1.92 -14.09
CA GLN A 108 -10.57 -2.41 -13.15
C GLN A 108 -10.48 -1.74 -11.77
N LYS A 109 -9.38 -1.06 -11.46
CA LYS A 109 -9.14 -0.44 -10.15
C LYS A 109 -9.63 1.00 -10.10
N SER A 110 -9.97 1.47 -8.90
CA SER A 110 -10.36 2.87 -8.70
C SER A 110 -9.16 3.82 -8.81
N SER A 111 -7.99 3.31 -8.45
CA SER A 111 -6.69 3.98 -8.57
C SER A 111 -5.57 2.94 -8.50
N VAL A 112 -4.38 3.33 -8.97
CA VAL A 112 -3.15 2.55 -8.79
C VAL A 112 -2.04 3.52 -8.42
N THR A 113 -1.29 3.22 -7.37
CA THR A 113 -0.11 4.00 -6.97
C THR A 113 1.15 3.22 -7.20
N LEU A 114 2.13 3.93 -7.72
CA LEU A 114 3.49 3.44 -7.91
C LEU A 114 4.35 4.05 -6.80
N VAL A 115 4.80 3.22 -5.86
CA VAL A 115 5.75 3.63 -4.83
C VAL A 115 7.12 3.16 -5.25
N SER A 116 7.93 4.08 -5.77
CA SER A 116 9.30 3.79 -6.20
C SER A 116 10.26 3.78 -5.01
N GLY A 117 11.30 2.95 -5.11
CA GLY A 117 12.36 2.87 -4.13
C GLY A 117 13.05 4.22 -3.90
N PRO A 118 13.83 4.34 -2.81
CA PRO A 118 14.48 5.59 -2.43
C PRO A 118 15.25 6.16 -3.63
N SER A 119 14.87 7.35 -4.05
CA SER A 119 15.55 8.02 -5.16
C SER A 119 17.03 8.20 -4.80
N ARG A 120 17.90 8.05 -5.81
CA ARG A 120 19.31 8.48 -5.73
C ARG A 120 19.46 9.97 -5.40
N THR A 121 18.41 10.79 -5.50
CA THR A 121 18.40 12.21 -5.11
C THR A 121 18.22 12.48 -3.61
N ALA A 122 18.06 11.46 -2.76
CA ALA A 122 18.19 11.64 -1.30
C ALA A 122 19.60 12.10 -0.87
N ASP A 123 20.56 12.14 -1.82
CA ASP A 123 21.94 12.61 -1.65
C ASP A 123 22.17 14.09 -2.07
N ILE A 124 21.12 14.88 -2.34
CA ILE A 124 21.30 16.25 -2.87
C ILE A 124 20.75 17.38 -1.97
N GLU A 125 19.76 17.15 -1.11
CA GLU A 125 19.20 18.29 -0.33
C GLU A 125 18.94 18.09 1.18
N MET A 126 19.15 16.89 1.77
CA MET A 126 19.05 16.61 3.23
C MET A 126 17.90 17.28 4.01
N THR A 127 16.84 17.71 3.33
CA THR A 127 15.71 18.40 3.95
C THR A 127 14.45 17.69 3.49
N LEU A 128 14.12 16.60 4.18
CA LEU A 128 12.77 16.06 4.17
C LEU A 128 11.83 17.20 4.58
N THR A 129 11.04 17.70 3.64
CA THR A 129 9.98 18.64 3.97
C THR A 129 9.00 17.90 4.86
N ILE A 130 8.97 18.26 6.14
CA ILE A 130 8.11 17.63 7.14
C ILE A 130 6.67 18.05 6.82
N GLY A 131 5.95 17.17 6.12
CA GLY A 131 4.53 17.29 5.86
C GLY A 131 4.14 16.83 4.45
N VAL A 132 3.04 16.08 4.37
CA VAL A 132 2.20 15.80 3.17
C VAL A 132 2.71 14.85 2.05
N HIS A 133 3.76 14.05 2.22
CA HIS A 133 4.25 13.15 1.14
C HIS A 133 4.00 11.64 1.31
N GLY A 134 3.11 11.24 2.22
CA GLY A 134 2.80 9.82 2.48
C GLY A 134 3.65 9.22 3.61
N PRO A 135 3.74 7.89 3.73
CA PRO A 135 4.42 7.24 4.84
C PRO A 135 5.90 7.63 4.91
N GLY A 136 6.40 7.92 6.11
CA GLY A 136 7.82 8.19 6.34
C GLY A 136 8.69 6.93 6.24
N VAL A 137 8.10 5.75 6.43
CA VAL A 137 8.76 4.46 6.29
C VAL A 137 7.92 3.54 5.41
N VAL A 138 8.53 2.95 4.39
CA VAL A 138 7.92 1.91 3.55
C VAL A 138 8.79 0.65 3.63
N GLY A 139 8.20 -0.45 4.11
CA GLY A 139 8.83 -1.76 4.16
C GLY A 139 8.14 -2.72 3.20
N VAL A 140 8.90 -3.35 2.31
CA VAL A 140 8.37 -4.36 1.37
C VAL A 140 8.78 -5.74 1.83
N PHE A 141 7.82 -6.63 2.00
CA PHE A 141 8.00 -8.02 2.41
C PHE A 141 7.69 -8.94 1.22
N VAL A 142 8.72 -9.60 0.69
CA VAL A 142 8.56 -10.58 -0.40
C VAL A 142 8.18 -11.92 0.21
N VAL A 143 7.11 -12.54 -0.29
CA VAL A 143 6.52 -13.79 0.22
C VAL A 143 6.17 -14.79 -0.87
#